data_AF-A0A315R7Z8-F1
#
_entry.id   AF-A0A315R7Z8-F1
#
_cell.length_a   1.000
_cell.length_b   1.000
_cell.length_c   1.000
_cell.angle_alpha   90.00
_cell.angle_beta   90.00
_cell.angle_gamma   90.00
#
_symmetry.space_group_name_H-M   'P 1'
#
loop_
_entity.id
_entity.type
_entity.pdbx_description
1 polymer ?
#
loop_
_entity_poly.entity_id
_entity_poly.type
_entity_poly.pdbx_seq_one_letter_code
_entity_poly.pdbx_strand_id
1 'polypeptide(L)'
;MNSYSKKTKKEIRRLAGLAHERELEKALIDLNLKFNQWEKKELDSFELDSEIHKFHNKISREIFKKYNSYDMEDHFVALAIGNDIIEKDEVDPEAYQELELLIERINDSDYF
;
A
#
# COMPACT_ATOMS: atom_id res chain seq x y z
N MET A 1 12.54 0.49 13.93
CA MET A 1 11.72 -0.59 14.52
C MET A 1 11.69 -0.49 16.04
N ASN A 2 10.53 -0.16 16.60
CA ASN A 2 10.24 -0.22 18.04
C ASN A 2 10.62 -1.59 18.65
N SER A 3 10.59 -1.67 19.99
CA SER A 3 10.83 -2.90 20.76
C SER A 3 9.69 -3.92 20.61
N TYR A 4 9.22 -4.18 19.39
CA TYR A 4 8.16 -5.14 19.12
C TYR A 4 8.59 -6.57 19.42
N SER A 5 7.62 -7.41 19.77
CA SER A 5 7.84 -8.83 19.94
C SER A 5 8.31 -9.49 18.63
N LYS A 6 8.96 -10.66 18.72
CA LYS A 6 9.37 -11.41 17.51
C LYS A 6 8.17 -11.80 16.64
N LYS A 7 7.02 -12.09 17.27
CA LYS A 7 5.77 -12.38 16.58
C LYS A 7 5.28 -11.15 15.82
N THR A 8 5.18 -10.00 16.49
CA THR A 8 4.75 -8.74 15.88
C THR A 8 5.65 -8.33 14.72
N LYS A 9 6.98 -8.48 14.84
CA LYS A 9 7.91 -8.24 13.71
C LYS A 9 7.67 -9.19 12.53
N LYS A 10 7.29 -10.44 12.77
CA LYS A 10 6.95 -11.39 11.69
C LYS A 10 5.64 -10.98 11.03
N GLU A 11 4.67 -10.55 11.85
CA GLU A 11 3.37 -10.10 11.38
C GLU A 11 3.46 -8.83 10.55
N ILE A 12 4.23 -7.82 10.99
CA ILE A 12 4.51 -6.59 10.23
C ILE A 12 5.02 -6.92 8.82
N ARG A 13 5.94 -7.89 8.68
CA ARG A 13 6.43 -8.28 7.35
C ARG A 13 5.36 -8.93 6.48
N ARG A 14 4.51 -9.77 7.08
CA ARG A 14 3.38 -10.40 6.38
C ARG A 14 2.40 -9.33 5.89
N LEU A 15 2.04 -8.40 6.77
CA LEU A 15 1.14 -7.30 6.48
C LEU A 15 1.72 -6.33 5.45
N ALA A 16 3.03 -6.03 5.51
CA ALA A 16 3.70 -5.23 4.50
C ALA A 16 3.61 -5.87 3.10
N GLY A 17 3.78 -7.20 3.02
CA GLY A 17 3.56 -7.95 1.78
C GLY A 17 2.13 -7.85 1.27
N LEU A 18 1.14 -8.05 2.16
CA LEU A 18 -0.28 -7.96 1.82
C LEU A 18 -0.69 -6.56 1.36
N ALA A 19 -0.24 -5.51 2.05
CA ALA A 19 -0.53 -4.14 1.69
C ALA A 19 0.13 -3.75 0.35
N HIS A 20 1.36 -4.21 0.11
CA HIS A 20 2.03 -4.05 -1.18
C HIS A 20 1.19 -4.66 -2.32
N GLU A 21 0.77 -5.92 -2.17
CA GLU A 21 -0.04 -6.60 -3.17
C GLU A 21 -1.34 -5.85 -3.46
N ARG A 22 -2.09 -5.45 -2.43
CA ARG A 22 -3.38 -4.76 -2.59
C ARG A 22 -3.26 -3.36 -3.18
N GLU A 23 -2.24 -2.60 -2.79
CA GLU A 23 -2.00 -1.29 -3.42
C GLU A 23 -1.60 -1.45 -4.88
N LEU A 24 -0.78 -2.45 -5.19
CA LEU A 24 -0.41 -2.75 -6.57
C LEU A 24 -1.62 -3.19 -7.39
N GLU A 25 -2.48 -4.03 -6.84
CA GLU A 25 -3.74 -4.47 -7.47
C GLU A 25 -4.65 -3.28 -7.79
N LYS A 26 -4.87 -2.38 -6.82
CA LYS A 26 -5.64 -1.14 -7.04
C LYS A 26 -5.05 -0.31 -8.19
N ALA A 27 -3.73 -0.10 -8.18
CA ALA A 27 -3.05 0.63 -9.24
C ALA A 27 -3.13 -0.05 -10.63
N LEU A 28 -3.13 -1.39 -10.65
CA LEU A 28 -3.31 -2.16 -11.89
C LEU A 28 -4.74 -2.09 -12.41
N ILE A 29 -5.75 -2.08 -11.53
CA ILE A 29 -7.14 -1.86 -11.90
C ILE A 29 -7.29 -0.48 -12.58
N ASP A 30 -6.68 0.56 -12.01
CA ASP A 30 -6.69 1.90 -12.60
C ASP A 30 -6.02 1.94 -13.98
N LEU A 31 -4.88 1.24 -14.14
CA LEU A 31 -4.22 1.11 -15.44
C LEU A 31 -5.11 0.34 -16.43
N ASN A 32 -5.78 -0.72 -16.00
CA ASN A 32 -6.68 -1.50 -16.84
C ASN A 32 -7.87 -0.66 -17.35
N LEU A 33 -8.36 0.31 -16.56
CA LEU A 33 -9.35 1.26 -17.05
C LEU A 33 -8.83 2.06 -18.25
N LYS A 34 -7.53 2.41 -18.29
CA LYS A 34 -6.91 3.08 -19.45
C LYS A 34 -6.87 2.20 -20.68
N PHE A 35 -6.57 0.91 -20.52
CA PHE A 35 -6.69 -0.06 -21.61
C PHE A 35 -8.12 -0.14 -22.15
N ASN A 36 -9.12 -0.21 -21.27
CA ASN A 36 -10.54 -0.22 -21.68
C ASN A 36 -10.95 1.07 -22.43
N GLN A 37 -10.42 2.23 -22.04
CA GLN A 37 -10.66 3.50 -22.73
C GLN A 37 -10.03 3.51 -24.13
N TRP A 38 -8.82 2.98 -24.26
CA TRP A 38 -8.14 2.83 -25.54
C TRP A 38 -8.90 1.89 -26.49
N GLU A 39 -9.41 0.74 -26.00
CA GLU A 39 -10.24 -0.17 -26.80
C GLU A 39 -11.51 0.52 -27.36
N LYS A 40 -12.08 1.44 -26.57
CA LYS A 40 -13.23 2.28 -26.96
C LYS A 40 -12.86 3.48 -27.83
N LYS A 41 -11.58 3.66 -28.16
CA LYS A 41 -11.02 4.82 -28.89
C LYS A 41 -11.22 6.16 -28.18
N GLU A 42 -11.36 6.13 -26.85
CA GLU A 42 -11.41 7.31 -25.99
C GLU A 42 -10.00 7.82 -25.64
N LEU A 43 -9.00 6.94 -25.74
CA LEU A 43 -7.58 7.27 -25.71
C LEU A 43 -6.92 6.81 -27.01
N ASP A 44 -5.94 7.58 -27.46
CA ASP A 44 -5.04 7.12 -28.52
C ASP A 44 -3.86 6.30 -27.97
N SER A 45 -3.06 5.72 -28.86
CA SER A 45 -1.93 4.87 -28.48
C SER A 45 -0.82 5.62 -27.74
N PHE A 46 -0.61 6.91 -28.01
CA PHE A 46 0.40 7.72 -27.31
C PHE A 46 -0.06 8.07 -25.90
N GLU A 47 -1.36 8.33 -25.72
CA GLU A 47 -1.95 8.57 -24.40
C GLU A 47 -1.89 7.32 -23.52
N LEU A 48 -2.22 6.15 -24.07
CA LEU A 48 -2.09 4.88 -23.34
C LEU A 48 -0.62 4.59 -22.97
N ASP A 49 0.32 4.78 -23.89
CA ASP A 49 1.76 4.61 -23.65
C ASP A 49 2.25 5.52 -22.50
N SER A 50 1.79 6.77 -22.48
CA SER A 50 2.08 7.72 -21.39
C SER A 50 1.54 7.23 -20.04
N GLU A 51 0.32 6.70 -19.98
CA GLU A 51 -0.26 6.15 -18.75
C GLU A 51 0.48 4.89 -18.27
N ILE A 52 0.91 4.01 -19.18
CA ILE A 52 1.77 2.85 -18.86
C ILE A 52 3.10 3.32 -18.27
N HIS A 53 3.74 4.32 -18.89
CA HIS A 53 4.99 4.90 -18.38
C HIS A 53 4.82 5.54 -17.01
N LYS A 54 3.71 6.26 -16.77
CA LYS A 54 3.37 6.83 -15.46
C LYS A 54 3.17 5.75 -14.40
N PHE A 55 2.45 4.68 -14.74
CA PHE A 55 2.28 3.53 -13.84
C PHE A 55 3.63 2.91 -13.47
N HIS A 56 4.46 2.58 -14.46
CA HIS A 56 5.72 1.88 -14.21
C HIS A 56 6.75 2.76 -13.49
N ASN A 57 6.97 3.98 -13.97
CA ASN A 57 8.07 4.83 -13.50
C ASN A 57 7.77 5.52 -12.16
N LYS A 58 6.48 5.78 -11.89
CA LYS A 58 6.04 6.49 -10.70
C LYS A 58 5.29 5.59 -9.75
N ILE A 59 4.08 5.14 -10.12
CA ILE A 59 3.15 4.50 -9.18
C ILE A 59 3.70 3.18 -8.64
N SER A 60 3.98 2.21 -9.51
CA SER A 60 4.53 0.89 -9.12
C SER A 60 5.86 1.04 -8.39
N ARG A 61 6.70 1.98 -8.82
CA ARG A 61 7.98 2.28 -8.19
C ARG A 61 7.84 2.85 -6.78
N GLU A 62 6.88 3.74 -6.55
CA GLU A 62 6.59 4.32 -5.23
C GLU A 62 6.05 3.25 -4.28
N ILE A 63 5.11 2.41 -4.73
CA ILE A 63 4.60 1.26 -3.95
C ILE A 63 5.75 0.31 -3.58
N PHE A 64 6.61 -0.04 -4.55
CA PHE A 64 7.76 -0.91 -4.28
C PHE A 64 8.71 -0.30 -3.23
N LYS A 65 9.02 1.00 -3.34
CA LYS A 65 9.90 1.69 -2.38
C LYS A 65 9.29 1.74 -0.98
N LYS A 66 7.98 1.95 -0.89
CA LYS A 66 7.22 2.00 0.36
C LYS A 66 7.43 0.71 1.15
N TYR A 67 7.16 -0.43 0.54
CA TYR A 67 7.14 -1.72 1.24
C TYR A 67 8.47 -2.49 1.27
N ASN A 68 9.48 -2.05 0.51
CA ASN A 68 10.85 -2.60 0.60
C ASN A 68 11.83 -1.71 1.37
N SER A 69 11.35 -0.64 2.02
CA SER A 69 12.16 0.18 2.92
C SER A 69 12.24 -0.49 4.29
N TYR A 70 13.42 -1.03 4.64
CA TYR A 70 13.65 -1.78 5.88
C TYR A 70 13.35 -1.01 7.17
N ASP A 71 13.41 0.32 7.15
CA ASP A 71 13.37 1.14 8.37
C ASP A 71 11.95 1.60 8.76
N MET A 72 10.99 1.52 7.85
CA MET A 72 9.64 2.11 7.99
C MET A 72 8.50 1.12 7.76
N GLU A 73 8.76 -0.20 7.77
CA GLU A 73 7.75 -1.24 7.55
C GLU A 73 6.55 -1.12 8.51
N ASP A 74 6.81 -0.84 9.79
CA ASP A 74 5.77 -0.67 10.81
C ASP A 74 4.87 0.55 10.54
N HIS A 75 5.48 1.66 10.12
CA HIS A 75 4.76 2.87 9.73
C HIS A 75 3.85 2.64 8.53
N PHE A 76 4.33 1.96 7.49
CA PHE A 76 3.52 1.70 6.30
C PHE A 76 2.43 0.66 6.53
N VAL A 77 2.66 -0.33 7.39
CA VAL A 77 1.61 -1.27 7.83
C VAL A 77 0.54 -0.52 8.62
N ALA A 78 0.91 0.34 9.56
CA ALA A 78 -0.07 1.12 10.30
C ALA A 78 -0.86 2.08 9.40
N LEU A 79 -0.23 2.68 8.38
CA LEU A 79 -0.91 3.46 7.34
C LEU A 79 -1.88 2.60 6.52
N ALA A 80 -1.50 1.37 6.16
CA ALA A 80 -2.36 0.48 5.42
C ALA A 80 -3.59 0.05 6.25
N ILE A 81 -3.43 -0.14 7.56
CA ILE A 81 -4.56 -0.42 8.47
C ILE A 81 -5.44 0.82 8.63
N GLY A 82 -4.86 2.00 8.86
CA GLY A 82 -5.61 3.25 9.02
C GLY A 82 -6.40 3.67 7.78
N ASN A 83 -5.92 3.30 6.58
CA ASN A 83 -6.60 3.58 5.30
C ASN A 83 -7.46 2.42 4.79
N ASP A 84 -7.81 1.44 5.64
CA ASP A 84 -8.62 0.27 5.29
C ASP A 84 -8.09 -0.53 4.08
N ILE A 85 -6.77 -0.51 3.84
CA ILE A 85 -6.11 -1.41 2.88
C ILE A 85 -5.95 -2.80 3.50
N ILE A 86 -5.76 -2.86 4.82
CA ILE A 86 -5.79 -4.06 5.64
C ILE A 86 -6.93 -3.89 6.65
N GLU A 87 -7.83 -4.86 6.70
CA GLU A 87 -8.91 -4.87 7.67
C GLU A 87 -8.38 -5.30 9.05
N LYS A 88 -8.97 -4.75 10.12
CA LYS A 88 -8.50 -5.00 11.50
C LYS A 88 -8.52 -6.49 11.88
N ASP A 89 -9.47 -7.25 11.38
CA ASP A 89 -9.63 -8.69 11.64
C ASP A 89 -8.57 -9.55 10.92
N GLU A 90 -7.88 -9.00 9.92
CA GLU A 90 -6.75 -9.64 9.26
C GLU A 90 -5.43 -9.51 10.02
N VAL A 91 -5.42 -8.75 11.11
CA VAL A 91 -4.24 -8.47 11.94
C VAL A 91 -4.30 -9.34 13.19
N ASP A 92 -3.19 -10.03 13.51
CA ASP A 92 -3.08 -10.72 14.79
C ASP A 92 -3.34 -9.77 15.98
N PRO A 93 -4.21 -10.13 16.95
CA PRO A 93 -4.58 -9.22 18.03
C PRO A 93 -3.39 -8.73 18.90
N GLU A 94 -2.36 -9.56 19.12
CA GLU A 94 -1.17 -9.15 19.87
C GLU A 94 -0.40 -8.08 19.07
N ALA A 95 -0.27 -8.28 17.76
CA ALA A 95 0.38 -7.32 16.87
C ALA A 95 -0.42 -6.02 16.73
N TYR A 96 -1.75 -6.10 16.64
CA TYR A 96 -2.63 -4.93 16.59
C TYR A 96 -2.44 -4.07 17.83
N GLN A 97 -2.43 -4.68 19.02
CA GLN A 97 -2.24 -3.96 20.28
C GLN A 97 -0.88 -3.25 20.34
N GLU A 98 0.19 -3.89 19.84
CA GLU A 98 1.51 -3.26 19.76
C GLU A 98 1.57 -2.10 18.74
N LEU A 99 0.73 -2.14 17.70
CA LEU A 99 0.64 -1.11 16.65
C LEU A 99 -0.39 -0.01 16.94
N GLU A 100 -1.26 -0.20 17.93
CA GLU A 100 -2.44 0.64 18.18
C GLU A 100 -2.11 2.12 18.28
N LEU A 101 -1.12 2.49 19.10
CA LEU A 101 -0.68 3.89 19.25
C LEU A 101 -0.14 4.50 17.95
N LEU A 102 0.44 3.69 17.07
CA LEU A 102 0.95 4.15 15.77
C LEU A 102 -0.21 4.35 14.78
N ILE A 103 -1.18 3.43 14.78
CA ILE A 103 -2.40 3.51 13.97
C ILE A 103 -3.22 4.74 14.38
N GLU A 104 -3.46 4.93 15.68
CA GLU A 104 -4.17 6.10 16.21
C GLU A 104 -3.50 7.41 15.82
N ARG A 105 -2.16 7.49 15.96
CA ARG A 105 -1.41 8.69 15.55
C ARG A 105 -1.58 8.99 14.06
N ILE A 106 -1.65 7.97 13.22
CA ILE A 106 -1.84 8.15 11.78
C ILE A 106 -3.25 8.67 11.50
N ASN A 107 -4.27 8.07 12.11
CA ASN A 107 -5.67 8.48 11.94
C ASN A 107 -5.94 9.89 12.48
N ASP A 108 -5.29 10.27 13.59
CA ASP A 108 -5.36 11.63 14.14
C ASP A 108 -4.59 12.66 13.29
N SER A 109 -3.65 12.19 12.46
CA SER A 109 -2.76 13.00 11.63
C SER A 109 -3.30 13.22 10.22
N ASP A 110 -4.61 13.06 9.97
CA ASP A 110 -5.31 13.47 8.73
C ASP A 110 -5.18 14.99 8.38
N TYR A 111 -4.31 15.72 9.08
CA TYR A 111 -3.70 16.97 8.63
C TYR A 111 -2.34 16.72 7.95
N PHE A 112 -2.28 16.16 6.74
CA PHE A 112 -1.30 16.54 5.69
C PHE A 112 -1.69 15.96 4.32
#